data_AF-A0AAN8JQD9-F1
#
_entry.id   AF-A0AAN8JQD9-F1
#
_cell.length_a   1.000
_cell.length_b   1.000
_cell.length_c   1.000
_cell.angle_alpha   90.00
_cell.angle_beta   90.00
_cell.angle_gamma   90.00
#
_symmetry.space_group_name_H-M   'P 1'
#
loop_
_entity.id
_entity.type
_entity.pdbx_description
1 polymer ?
#
loop_
_entity_poly.entity_id
_entity_poly.type
_entity_poly.pdbx_seq_one_letter_code
_entity_poly.pdbx_strand_id
1 'polypeptide(L)'
;MCDVNFVIAKMSGIDFIVAKMCNINFVAAKTNDINFVIAKMYDIHFGVAKMYDVSFVIATMNGYNFPIAKMCNINFVITKMCNINFVITKMCNISFVIGKTSDINFGIAKMYDISFVKAKTNDNFVYS
;
A
#
# COMPACT_ATOMS: atom_id res chain seq x y z
N MET A 1 11.37 3.74 12.67
CA MET A 1 10.44 4.88 12.78
C MET A 1 9.13 4.35 13.31
N CYS A 2 8.74 4.68 14.54
CA CYS A 2 7.47 4.21 15.08
C CYS A 2 6.72 5.35 15.77
N ASP A 3 5.40 5.19 15.85
CA ASP A 3 4.50 6.11 16.56
C ASP A 3 4.56 7.54 15.99
N VAL A 4 4.37 7.65 14.68
CA VAL A 4 4.42 8.92 13.94
C VAL A 4 3.09 9.19 13.26
N ASN A 5 2.66 10.45 13.30
CA ASN A 5 1.49 10.93 12.57
C ASN A 5 1.91 12.02 11.59
N PHE A 6 1.64 11.80 10.31
CA PHE A 6 1.87 12.77 9.25
C PHE A 6 0.52 13.29 8.74
N VAL A 7 0.27 14.59 8.95
CA VAL A 7 -0.88 15.29 8.37
C VAL A 7 -0.34 16.36 7.45
N ILE A 8 -0.37 16.10 6.14
CA ILE A 8 0.34 16.92 5.16
C ILE A 8 -0.56 17.17 3.94
N ALA A 9 -0.64 18.41 3.46
CA ALA A 9 -1.41 18.71 2.24
C ALA A 9 -0.83 18.00 1.00
N LYS A 10 0.50 18.03 0.84
CA LYS A 10 1.20 17.42 -0.31
C LYS A 10 2.56 16.85 0.10
N MET A 11 2.86 15.64 -0.35
CA MET A 11 4.19 15.03 -0.28
C MET A 11 4.68 14.69 -1.69
N SER A 12 5.95 14.95 -1.97
CA SER A 12 6.54 14.70 -3.30
C SER A 12 8.03 14.40 -3.19
N GLY A 13 8.53 13.40 -3.90
CA GLY A 13 9.97 13.16 -4.05
C GLY A 13 10.65 12.73 -2.75
N ILE A 14 10.06 11.78 -2.02
CA ILE A 14 10.56 11.32 -0.72
C ILE A 14 10.86 9.83 -0.76
N ASP A 15 12.03 9.46 -0.25
CA ASP A 15 12.43 8.07 -0.04
C ASP A 15 12.44 7.71 1.45
N PHE A 16 11.68 6.69 1.83
CA PHE A 16 11.70 6.09 3.17
C PHE A 16 12.49 4.79 3.14
N ILE A 17 13.74 4.84 3.59
CA ILE A 17 14.61 3.67 3.70
C ILE A 17 14.81 3.36 5.18
N VAL A 18 14.05 2.40 5.71
CA VAL A 18 14.04 2.11 7.15
C VAL A 18 13.96 0.61 7.45
N ALA A 19 14.68 0.16 8.48
CA ALA A 19 14.60 -1.24 8.91
C ALA A 19 13.23 -1.62 9.49
N LYS A 20 12.62 -0.71 10.25
CA LYS A 20 11.30 -0.93 10.87
C LYS A 20 10.46 0.33 10.83
N MET A 21 9.20 0.16 10.48
CA MET A 21 8.17 1.17 10.54
C MET A 21 6.93 0.62 11.24
N CYS A 22 6.43 1.29 12.28
CA CYS A 22 5.28 0.77 13.02
C CYS A 22 4.37 1.85 13.59
N ASN A 23 3.07 1.59 13.69
CA ASN A 23 2.08 2.50 14.28
C ASN A 23 2.12 3.89 13.61
N ILE A 24 2.00 3.93 12.29
CA ILE A 24 2.07 5.18 11.54
C ILE A 24 0.70 5.54 11.00
N ASN A 25 0.34 6.81 11.13
CA ASN A 25 -0.83 7.37 10.47
C ASN A 25 -0.37 8.38 9.41
N PHE A 26 -0.71 8.15 8.14
CA PHE A 26 -0.52 9.10 7.05
C PHE A 26 -1.85 9.61 6.57
N VAL A 27 -2.06 10.91 6.72
CA VAL A 27 -3.19 11.63 6.17
C VAL A 27 -2.66 12.68 5.19
N ALA A 28 -3.00 12.54 3.90
CA ALA A 28 -2.56 13.49 2.89
C ALA A 28 -3.57 13.72 1.77
N ALA A 29 -3.61 14.94 1.25
CA ALA A 29 -4.45 15.23 0.07
C ALA A 29 -3.80 14.72 -1.22
N LYS A 30 -2.46 14.78 -1.32
CA LYS A 30 -1.72 14.29 -2.49
C LYS A 30 -0.35 13.75 -2.13
N THR A 31 -0.03 12.58 -2.68
CA THR A 31 1.30 11.95 -2.61
C THR A 31 1.75 11.58 -4.02
N ASN A 32 2.97 11.97 -4.37
CA ASN A 32 3.58 11.74 -5.67
C ASN A 32 5.04 11.33 -5.50
N ASP A 33 5.57 10.45 -6.36
CA ASP A 33 7.01 10.18 -6.44
C ASP A 33 7.59 9.78 -5.07
N ILE A 34 7.00 8.77 -4.44
CA ILE A 34 7.40 8.29 -3.10
C ILE A 34 7.92 6.86 -3.21
N ASN A 35 9.06 6.56 -2.58
CA ASN A 35 9.55 5.20 -2.48
C ASN A 35 9.64 4.75 -1.02
N PHE A 36 9.12 3.55 -0.73
CA PHE A 36 9.25 2.89 0.57
C PHE A 36 10.11 1.64 0.40
N VAL A 37 11.30 1.63 0.99
CA VAL A 37 12.18 0.45 1.08
C VAL A 37 12.28 0.06 2.55
N ILE A 38 11.49 -0.94 2.95
CA ILE A 38 11.27 -1.23 4.37
C ILE A 38 11.39 -2.73 4.65
N ALA A 39 12.23 -3.11 5.61
CA ALA A 39 12.31 -4.53 5.99
C ALA A 39 11.04 -4.99 6.73
N LYS A 40 10.56 -4.22 7.71
CA LYS A 40 9.37 -4.55 8.50
C LYS A 40 8.45 -3.35 8.66
N MET A 41 7.21 -3.50 8.24
CA MET A 41 6.21 -2.45 8.28
C MET A 41 4.96 -3.00 8.96
N TYR A 42 4.49 -2.39 10.06
CA TYR A 42 3.36 -2.87 10.87
C TYR A 42 2.37 -1.77 11.22
N ASP A 43 1.07 -2.10 11.24
CA ASP A 43 0.03 -1.25 11.82
C ASP A 43 0.04 0.17 11.26
N ILE A 44 -0.24 0.29 9.96
CA ILE A 44 -0.18 1.56 9.25
C ILE A 44 -1.54 1.92 8.67
N HIS A 45 -1.92 3.17 8.83
CA HIS A 45 -3.10 3.76 8.22
C HIS A 45 -2.69 4.77 7.13
N PHE A 46 -3.19 4.59 5.90
CA PHE A 46 -2.96 5.48 4.77
C PHE A 46 -4.28 6.10 4.28
N GLY A 47 -4.67 7.21 4.91
CA GLY A 47 -5.79 8.04 4.48
C GLY A 47 -5.34 9.08 3.45
N VAL A 48 -5.30 8.70 2.17
CA VAL A 48 -4.77 9.57 1.12
C VAL A 48 -5.82 9.84 0.05
N ALA A 49 -6.10 11.10 -0.28
CA ALA A 49 -7.07 11.37 -1.35
C ALA A 49 -6.53 10.95 -2.72
N LYS A 50 -5.25 11.22 -3.01
CA LYS A 50 -4.62 10.85 -4.29
C LYS A 50 -3.17 10.39 -4.12
N MET A 51 -2.85 9.24 -4.71
CA MET A 51 -1.52 8.65 -4.70
C MET A 51 -1.08 8.32 -6.14
N TYR A 52 0.08 8.82 -6.54
CA TYR A 52 0.65 8.66 -7.88
C TYR A 52 2.11 8.28 -7.80
N ASP A 53 2.55 7.37 -8.67
CA ASP A 53 3.97 7.08 -8.87
C ASP A 53 4.66 6.72 -7.54
N VAL A 54 4.12 5.70 -6.86
CA VAL A 54 4.62 5.23 -5.55
C VAL A 54 5.10 3.79 -5.65
N SER A 55 6.26 3.51 -5.05
CA SER A 55 6.80 2.17 -4.94
C SER A 55 6.89 1.71 -3.49
N PHE A 56 6.48 0.46 -3.24
CA PHE A 56 6.66 -0.23 -1.98
C PHE A 56 7.51 -1.49 -2.20
N VAL A 57 8.72 -1.52 -1.65
CA VAL A 57 9.59 -2.68 -1.58
C VAL A 57 9.71 -3.11 -0.13
N ILE A 58 8.95 -4.14 0.26
CA ILE A 58 8.75 -4.48 1.68
C ILE A 58 8.97 -5.98 1.94
N ALA A 59 9.80 -6.34 2.92
CA ALA A 59 9.96 -7.76 3.26
C ALA A 59 8.78 -8.30 4.07
N THR A 60 8.25 -7.54 5.04
CA THR A 60 7.03 -7.92 5.78
C THR A 60 6.11 -6.73 6.00
N MET A 61 4.85 -6.91 5.61
CA MET A 61 3.76 -5.95 5.75
C MET A 61 2.58 -6.62 6.46
N ASN A 62 2.19 -6.14 7.64
CA ASN A 62 1.03 -6.66 8.38
C ASN A 62 0.21 -5.55 9.07
N GLY A 63 -1.11 -5.62 8.94
CA GLY A 63 -2.05 -4.72 9.64
C GLY A 63 -2.17 -3.36 8.96
N TYR A 64 -2.86 -3.30 7.81
CA TYR A 64 -2.97 -2.07 7.04
C TYR A 64 -4.38 -1.76 6.62
N ASN A 65 -4.65 -0.46 6.56
CA ASN A 65 -5.85 0.07 5.93
C ASN A 65 -5.50 1.21 4.98
N PHE A 66 -5.94 1.07 3.73
CA PHE A 66 -5.74 2.03 2.64
C PHE A 66 -7.08 2.59 2.15
N PRO A 67 -7.72 3.50 2.90
CA PRO A 67 -8.81 4.31 2.37
C PRO A 67 -8.25 5.38 1.44
N ILE A 68 -8.29 5.13 0.13
CA ILE A 68 -7.73 6.02 -0.89
C ILE A 68 -8.73 6.31 -2.00
N ALA A 69 -8.97 7.58 -2.34
CA ALA A 69 -9.91 7.87 -3.43
C ALA A 69 -9.34 7.49 -4.81
N LYS A 70 -8.04 7.74 -5.05
CA LYS A 70 -7.40 7.39 -6.32
C LYS A 70 -5.94 6.94 -6.17
N MET A 71 -5.62 5.79 -6.74
CA MET A 71 -4.27 5.23 -6.89
C MET A 71 -3.94 5.06 -8.36
N CYS A 72 -2.75 5.48 -8.78
CA CYS A 72 -2.28 5.32 -10.16
C CYS A 72 -0.77 5.10 -10.21
N ASN A 73 -0.31 4.19 -11.07
CA ASN A 73 1.12 3.88 -11.23
C ASN A 73 1.78 3.47 -9.91
N ILE A 74 1.22 2.46 -9.26
CA ILE A 74 1.70 1.99 -7.95
C ILE A 74 2.29 0.60 -8.12
N ASN A 75 3.46 0.38 -7.54
CA ASN A 75 4.10 -0.93 -7.54
C ASN A 75 4.33 -1.43 -6.12
N PHE A 76 3.86 -2.63 -5.83
CA PHE A 76 4.08 -3.36 -4.58
C PHE A 76 4.94 -4.58 -4.86
N VAL A 77 6.16 -4.61 -4.32
CA VAL A 77 7.05 -5.76 -4.29
C VAL A 77 7.19 -6.20 -2.84
N ILE A 78 6.41 -7.21 -2.44
CA ILE A 78 6.26 -7.60 -1.03
C ILE A 78 6.53 -9.08 -0.83
N THR A 79 7.41 -9.44 0.12
CA THR A 79 7.67 -10.87 0.40
C THR A 79 6.53 -11.51 1.19
N LYS A 80 6.04 -10.86 2.25
CA LYS A 80 4.89 -11.31 3.05
C LYS A 80 3.92 -10.16 3.33
N MET A 81 2.66 -10.36 3.02
CA MET A 81 1.58 -9.38 3.15
C MET A 81 0.38 -9.99 3.88
N CYS A 82 -0.01 -9.47 5.03
CA CYS A 82 -1.08 -10.04 5.85
C CYS A 82 -2.01 -8.95 6.40
N ASN A 83 -3.30 -9.27 6.58
CA ASN A 83 -4.28 -8.38 7.22
C ASN A 83 -4.31 -6.99 6.56
N ILE A 84 -4.58 -6.94 5.26
CA ILE A 84 -4.58 -5.70 4.48
C ILE A 84 -5.99 -5.44 3.98
N ASN A 85 -6.45 -4.21 4.18
CA ASN A 85 -7.70 -3.73 3.62
C ASN A 85 -7.44 -2.58 2.65
N PHE A 86 -7.87 -2.73 1.42
CA PHE A 86 -7.90 -1.68 0.41
C PHE A 86 -9.34 -1.23 0.20
N VAL A 87 -9.63 0.03 0.51
CA VAL A 87 -10.92 0.66 0.23
C VAL A 87 -10.67 1.80 -0.74
N ILE A 88 -10.80 1.53 -2.03
CA ILE A 88 -10.32 2.42 -3.09
C ILE A 88 -11.39 2.73 -4.12
N THR A 89 -11.64 4.01 -4.41
CA THR A 89 -12.63 4.37 -5.44
C THR A 89 -12.11 4.08 -6.86
N LYS A 90 -10.83 4.37 -7.15
CA LYS A 90 -10.22 4.10 -8.46
C LYS A 90 -8.77 3.65 -8.37
N MET A 91 -8.45 2.55 -9.04
CA MET A 91 -7.09 2.03 -9.26
C MET A 91 -6.77 1.98 -10.76
N CYS A 92 -5.57 2.39 -11.15
CA CYS A 92 -5.07 2.31 -12.52
C CYS A 92 -3.58 1.97 -12.51
N ASN A 93 -3.12 1.08 -13.40
CA ASN A 93 -1.69 0.77 -13.55
C ASN A 93 -1.05 0.34 -12.22
N ILE A 94 -1.60 -0.71 -11.62
CA ILE A 94 -1.10 -1.20 -10.33
C ILE A 94 -0.47 -2.57 -10.54
N SER A 95 0.70 -2.78 -9.95
CA SER A 95 1.35 -4.08 -9.92
C SER A 95 1.55 -4.56 -8.49
N PHE A 96 1.21 -5.83 -8.27
CA PHE A 96 1.46 -6.53 -7.03
C PHE A 96 2.33 -7.77 -7.33
N VAL A 97 3.58 -7.73 -6.91
CA VAL A 97 4.50 -8.88 -6.90
C VAL A 97 4.63 -9.34 -5.46
N ILE A 98 3.89 -10.38 -5.08
CA ILE A 98 3.76 -10.80 -3.68
C ILE A 98 4.15 -12.26 -3.48
N GLY A 99 5.08 -12.51 -2.54
CA GLY A 99 5.51 -13.87 -2.20
C GLY A 99 4.42 -14.69 -1.50
N LYS A 100 3.91 -14.18 -0.37
CA LYS A 100 2.85 -14.80 0.44
C LYS A 100 1.79 -13.76 0.84
N THR A 101 0.51 -14.14 0.75
CA THR A 101 -0.60 -13.36 1.30
C THR A 101 -1.40 -14.14 2.34
N SER A 102 -2.06 -13.41 3.23
CA SER A 102 -3.24 -13.87 3.99
C SER A 102 -4.15 -12.68 4.29
N ASP A 103 -5.46 -12.90 4.34
CA ASP A 103 -6.43 -11.90 4.85
C ASP A 103 -6.35 -10.55 4.12
N ILE A 104 -6.49 -10.58 2.80
CA ILE A 104 -6.46 -9.39 1.94
C ILE A 104 -7.87 -9.09 1.44
N ASN A 105 -8.36 -7.90 1.74
CA ASN A 105 -9.67 -7.42 1.32
C ASN A 105 -9.55 -6.26 0.34
N PHE A 106 -10.36 -6.28 -0.72
CA PHE A 106 -10.43 -5.25 -1.74
C PHE A 106 -11.87 -4.77 -1.91
N GLY A 107 -12.20 -3.60 -1.37
CA GLY A 107 -13.41 -2.86 -1.69
C GLY A 107 -13.09 -1.79 -2.72
N ILE A 108 -13.18 -2.14 -4.01
CA ILE A 108 -12.71 -1.26 -5.10
C ILE A 108 -13.77 -1.04 -6.16
N ALA A 109 -14.16 0.21 -6.35
CA ALA A 109 -15.24 0.54 -7.29
C ALA A 109 -14.81 0.48 -8.77
N LYS A 110 -13.55 0.83 -9.09
CA LYS A 110 -13.02 0.83 -10.48
C LYS A 110 -11.56 0.40 -10.55
N MET A 111 -11.26 -0.55 -11.44
CA MET A 111 -9.92 -1.08 -11.71
C MET A 111 -9.57 -1.03 -13.19
N TYR A 112 -8.36 -0.60 -13.51
CA TYR A 112 -7.79 -0.61 -14.86
C TYR A 112 -6.33 -1.05 -14.78
N ASP A 113 -5.89 -1.95 -15.66
CA ASP A 113 -4.49 -2.39 -15.76
C ASP A 113 -3.87 -2.78 -14.41
N ILE A 114 -4.49 -3.79 -13.77
CA ILE A 114 -4.03 -4.34 -12.50
C ILE A 114 -3.38 -5.70 -12.75
N SER A 115 -2.16 -5.87 -12.25
CA SER A 115 -1.42 -7.13 -12.35
C SER A 115 -1.12 -7.71 -10.98
N PHE A 116 -1.27 -9.02 -10.86
CA PHE A 116 -0.90 -9.78 -9.67
C PHE A 116 0.04 -10.91 -10.07
N VAL A 117 1.25 -10.91 -9.51
CA VAL A 117 2.20 -12.01 -9.62
C VAL A 117 2.40 -12.58 -8.23
N LYS A 118 2.01 -13.84 -8.04
CA LYS A 118 2.05 -14.54 -6.75
C LYS A 118 2.91 -15.80 -6.83
N ALA A 119 3.68 -16.06 -5.76
CA ALA A 119 4.52 -17.27 -5.68
C ALA A 119 3.84 -18.47 -4.96
N LYS A 120 2.78 -18.27 -4.14
CA LYS A 120 1.99 -19.33 -3.45
C LYS A 120 0.84 -18.74 -2.60
N THR A 121 -0.44 -19.15 -2.76
CA THR A 121 -1.54 -18.78 -1.81
C THR A 121 -2.72 -19.77 -1.75
N ASN A 122 -3.41 -19.79 -0.59
CA ASN A 122 -4.70 -20.46 -0.32
C ASN A 122 -5.89 -19.47 -0.22
N ASP A 123 -5.74 -18.20 -0.60
CA ASP A 123 -6.75 -17.17 -0.35
C ASP A 123 -7.67 -16.92 -1.56
N ASN A 124 -8.95 -16.70 -1.26
CA ASN A 124 -9.93 -16.19 -2.22
C ASN A 124 -9.84 -14.66 -2.28
N PHE A 125 -9.46 -14.12 -3.43
CA PHE A 125 -9.66 -12.70 -3.70
C PHE A 125 -11.16 -12.46 -3.89
N VAL A 126 -11.81 -11.82 -2.92
CA VAL A 126 -13.20 -11.36 -3.08
C VAL A 126 -13.14 -9.98 -3.73
N TYR A 127 -13.58 -9.91 -4.99
CA TYR A 127 -13.85 -8.66 -5.68
C TYR A 127 -15.33 -8.35 -5.50
N SER A 128 -15.66 -7.26 -4.81
CA SER A 128 -17.04 -6.74 -4.67
C SER A 128 -17.17 -5.41 -5.38
#